data_AF-A0A964XKS0-F1
#
_entry.id   AF-A0A964XKS0-F1
#
_cell.length_a   1.000
_cell.length_b   1.000
_cell.length_c   1.000
_cell.angle_alpha   90.00
_cell.angle_beta   90.00
_cell.angle_gamma   90.00
#
_symmetry.space_group_name_H-M   'P 1'
#
loop_
_entity.id
_entity.type
_entity.pdbx_description
1 polymer ?
#
loop_
_entity_poly.entity_id
_entity_poly.type
_entity_poly.pdbx_seq_one_letter_code
_entity_poly.pdbx_strand_id
1 'polypeptide(L)'
;AGRTALAAFARAWMARLPLADGRSACVTSGGADGDGDGDAGRGVGGDAGARLDTHLMSEVLADDRIRQAYGQLMKLNAILLGLALERLSPGVRERPATRTRLVRVAESALTALHGARQLADAAPGFVEPFTVIAACERLADLDVDGHWDPPHLPYVPPARPVDEAWSAPEETAAARGAGPEALAAGGPVDVVRDAPARFADDGVLAVLGVHRLEAVEEAVRAAPPGARVTVVLVSGHPDEFIPLARLAVADVVGCLRSSFPAASWPRLQVVYDASGALAAAAGVPSVSDGTESAVRIVDGRIVARADGRGACHAAATANLAHLTPAPR
;
A
#
# COMPACT_ATOMS: atom_id res chain seq x y z
N ALA A 1 -11.44 -20.12 2.16
CA ALA A 1 -11.54 -18.66 2.35
C ALA A 1 -10.56 -17.91 1.45
N GLY A 2 -9.24 -18.20 1.53
CA GLY A 2 -8.22 -17.57 0.68
C GLY A 2 -8.51 -17.64 -0.82
N ARG A 3 -8.75 -18.84 -1.38
CA ARG A 3 -9.18 -19.04 -2.78
C ARG A 3 -10.31 -18.11 -3.21
N THR A 4 -11.43 -18.17 -2.48
CA THR A 4 -12.65 -17.41 -2.80
C THR A 4 -12.39 -15.90 -2.78
N ALA A 5 -11.60 -15.42 -1.81
CA ALA A 5 -11.26 -14.00 -1.72
C ALA A 5 -10.32 -13.56 -2.83
N LEU A 6 -9.32 -14.38 -3.20
CA LEU A 6 -8.42 -14.07 -4.31
C LEU A 6 -9.15 -14.11 -5.67
N ALA A 7 -10.10 -15.03 -5.85
CA ALA A 7 -10.99 -15.04 -7.01
C ALA A 7 -11.91 -13.81 -7.05
N ALA A 8 -12.42 -13.36 -5.90
CA ALA A 8 -13.21 -12.13 -5.82
C ALA A 8 -12.38 -10.88 -6.13
N PHE A 9 -11.15 -10.83 -5.61
CA PHE A 9 -10.18 -9.78 -5.90
C PHE A 9 -9.85 -9.73 -7.39
N ALA A 10 -9.53 -10.88 -8.00
CA ALA A 10 -9.27 -10.98 -9.43
C ALA A 10 -10.49 -10.56 -10.27
N ARG A 11 -11.71 -10.91 -9.85
CA ARG A 11 -12.95 -10.43 -10.50
C ARG A 11 -13.08 -8.91 -10.44
N ALA A 12 -12.89 -8.32 -9.26
CA ALA A 12 -12.95 -6.87 -9.09
C ALA A 12 -11.87 -6.15 -9.92
N TRP A 13 -10.68 -6.76 -10.04
CA TRP A 13 -9.60 -6.27 -10.90
C TRP A 13 -9.96 -6.31 -12.38
N MET A 14 -10.39 -7.48 -12.88
CA MET A 14 -10.72 -7.67 -14.30
C MET A 14 -11.96 -6.88 -14.74
N ALA A 15 -12.91 -6.63 -13.83
CA ALA A 15 -14.08 -5.81 -14.12
C ALA A 15 -13.74 -4.33 -14.41
N ARG A 16 -12.51 -3.90 -14.12
CA ARG A 16 -11.99 -2.56 -14.44
C ARG A 16 -11.29 -2.50 -15.78
N LEU A 17 -11.13 -3.63 -16.49
CA LEU A 17 -10.67 -3.59 -17.87
C LEU A 17 -11.70 -2.85 -18.73
N PRO A 18 -11.25 -2.08 -19.72
CA PRO A 18 -12.14 -1.64 -20.77
C PRO A 18 -12.61 -2.92 -21.48
N LEU A 19 -13.83 -3.35 -21.20
CA LEU A 19 -14.44 -4.37 -22.03
C LEU A 19 -14.49 -3.76 -23.43
N ALA A 20 -13.81 -4.40 -24.38
CA ALA A 20 -13.92 -4.06 -25.78
C ALA A 20 -15.39 -4.27 -26.16
N ASP A 21 -16.21 -3.23 -26.04
CA ASP A 21 -17.54 -3.24 -26.60
C ASP A 21 -17.34 -3.46 -28.11
N GLY A 22 -17.69 -4.66 -28.56
CA GLY A 22 -17.60 -5.13 -29.93
C GLY A 22 -18.58 -4.42 -30.87
N ARG A 23 -18.74 -3.10 -30.75
CA ARG A 23 -19.33 -2.26 -31.79
C ARG A 23 -18.19 -1.66 -32.60
N SER A 24 -17.65 -2.51 -33.45
CA SER A 24 -17.03 -2.11 -34.70
C SER A 24 -17.99 -1.12 -35.38
N ALA A 25 -17.67 0.17 -35.32
CA ALA A 25 -18.34 1.17 -36.14
C ALA A 25 -17.88 0.92 -37.57
N CYS A 26 -18.73 0.21 -38.30
CA CYS A 26 -18.70 0.13 -39.74
C CYS A 26 -18.59 1.55 -40.32
N VAL A 27 -17.61 1.71 -41.20
CA VAL A 27 -17.54 2.81 -42.16
C VAL A 27 -18.87 2.89 -42.91
N THR A 28 -19.60 3.98 -42.75
CA THR A 28 -20.55 4.45 -43.76
C THR A 28 -20.34 5.93 -43.98
N SER A 29 -19.76 6.24 -45.15
CA SER A 29 -19.83 7.52 -45.83
C SER A 29 -21.29 7.98 -46.00
N GLY A 30 -21.60 9.23 -45.67
CA GLY A 30 -22.89 9.86 -45.98
C GLY A 30 -22.99 11.28 -45.40
N GLY A 31 -23.35 12.26 -46.22
CA GLY A 31 -23.24 13.69 -45.95
C GLY A 31 -24.33 14.33 -45.07
N ALA A 32 -24.02 15.58 -44.69
CA ALA A 32 -24.86 16.78 -44.52
C ALA A 32 -25.89 16.90 -43.37
N ASP A 33 -25.70 18.01 -42.63
CA ASP A 33 -26.64 18.95 -41.99
C ASP A 33 -27.69 18.49 -40.95
N GLY A 34 -27.71 19.19 -39.80
CA GLY A 34 -28.91 19.41 -38.98
C GLY A 34 -28.74 19.34 -37.47
N ASP A 35 -29.08 20.44 -36.80
CA ASP A 35 -29.17 20.64 -35.34
C ASP A 35 -29.97 19.56 -34.57
N GLY A 36 -29.56 19.32 -33.31
CA GLY A 36 -30.31 18.51 -32.36
C GLY A 36 -29.69 18.49 -30.96
N ASP A 37 -30.22 19.33 -30.09
CA ASP A 37 -30.02 19.35 -28.64
C ASP A 37 -30.67 18.11 -27.99
N GLY A 38 -30.02 17.45 -27.02
CA GLY A 38 -30.59 16.27 -26.36
C GLY A 38 -29.62 15.40 -25.54
N ASP A 39 -29.59 15.66 -24.24
CA ASP A 39 -29.32 14.76 -23.11
C ASP A 39 -29.10 13.25 -23.40
N ALA A 40 -27.91 12.75 -23.04
CA ALA A 40 -27.70 11.36 -22.63
C ALA A 40 -26.38 11.21 -21.85
N GLY A 41 -26.51 10.95 -20.55
CA GLY A 41 -25.39 10.81 -19.63
C GLY A 41 -24.63 9.48 -19.67
N ARG A 42 -23.58 9.48 -18.83
CA ARG A 42 -22.87 8.32 -18.24
C ARG A 42 -22.34 7.27 -19.22
N GLY A 43 -21.10 7.47 -19.66
CA GLY A 43 -20.32 6.43 -20.33
C GLY A 43 -18.88 6.82 -20.63
N VAL A 44 -18.17 7.52 -19.73
CA VAL A 44 -16.76 7.88 -19.95
C VAL A 44 -16.00 7.72 -18.63
N GLY A 45 -15.49 6.52 -18.39
CA GLY A 45 -14.69 6.21 -17.20
C GLY A 45 -13.80 4.98 -17.34
N GLY A 46 -14.17 4.03 -18.21
CA GLY A 46 -13.37 2.83 -18.49
C GLY A 46 -12.17 3.08 -19.42
N ASP A 47 -12.40 3.76 -20.56
CA ASP A 47 -11.37 3.98 -21.58
C ASP A 47 -10.25 4.95 -21.13
N ALA A 48 -10.58 5.90 -20.26
CA ALA A 48 -9.61 6.84 -19.70
C ALA A 48 -8.65 6.17 -18.70
N GLY A 49 -9.13 5.24 -17.87
CA GLY A 49 -8.32 4.55 -16.86
C GLY A 49 -7.34 3.52 -17.46
N ALA A 50 -7.73 2.87 -18.57
CA ALA A 50 -6.86 1.96 -19.30
C ALA A 50 -5.75 2.71 -20.07
N ARG A 51 -6.10 3.83 -20.72
CA ARG A 51 -5.13 4.72 -21.36
C ARG A 51 -4.16 5.33 -20.35
N LEU A 52 -4.64 5.74 -19.16
CA LEU A 52 -3.78 6.26 -18.10
C LEU A 52 -2.72 5.22 -17.67
N ASP A 53 -3.10 3.96 -17.56
CA ASP A 53 -2.21 2.87 -17.15
C ASP A 53 -1.17 2.53 -18.25
N THR A 54 -1.56 2.56 -19.52
CA THR A 54 -0.63 2.34 -20.65
C THR A 54 0.40 3.47 -20.79
N HIS A 55 -0.04 4.73 -20.65
CA HIS A 55 0.87 5.88 -20.64
C HIS A 55 1.81 5.84 -19.43
N LEU A 56 1.29 5.48 -18.25
CA LEU A 56 2.10 5.30 -17.06
C LEU A 56 3.18 4.22 -17.25
N MET A 57 2.85 3.07 -17.82
CA MET A 57 3.84 2.00 -18.06
C MET A 57 4.95 2.44 -19.03
N SER A 58 4.62 3.26 -20.02
CA SER A 58 5.61 3.83 -20.93
C SER A 58 6.56 4.79 -20.21
N GLU A 59 6.05 5.64 -19.32
CA GLU A 59 6.88 6.54 -18.49
C GLU A 59 7.76 5.77 -17.49
N VAL A 60 7.20 4.75 -16.83
CA VAL A 60 7.91 3.86 -15.90
C VAL A 60 9.06 3.12 -16.60
N LEU A 61 8.87 2.74 -17.87
CA LEU A 61 9.94 2.12 -18.65
C LEU A 61 10.99 3.14 -19.11
N ALA A 62 10.62 4.42 -19.28
CA ALA A 62 11.52 5.46 -19.76
C ALA A 62 12.46 6.04 -18.68
N ASP A 63 12.02 6.12 -17.41
CA ASP A 63 12.83 6.66 -16.30
C ASP A 63 13.12 5.59 -15.24
N ASP A 64 14.42 5.31 -15.01
CA ASP A 64 14.88 4.32 -14.02
C ASP A 64 14.45 4.65 -12.58
N ARG A 65 14.31 5.93 -12.23
CA ARG A 65 13.86 6.36 -10.89
C ARG A 65 12.38 6.05 -10.70
N ILE A 66 11.55 6.37 -11.69
CA ILE A 66 10.13 6.01 -11.70
C ILE A 66 9.97 4.49 -11.66
N ARG A 67 10.80 3.76 -12.41
CA ARG A 67 10.83 2.28 -12.38
C ARG A 67 11.13 1.72 -11.00
N GLN A 68 12.12 2.28 -10.31
CA GLN A 68 12.48 1.86 -8.96
C GLN A 68 11.34 2.12 -7.97
N ALA A 69 10.76 3.33 -7.98
CA ALA A 69 9.64 3.69 -7.12
C ALA A 69 8.40 2.81 -7.38
N TYR A 70 8.06 2.59 -8.65
CA TYR A 70 6.95 1.72 -9.03
C TYR A 70 7.15 0.28 -8.56
N GLY A 71 8.37 -0.26 -8.68
CA GLY A 71 8.70 -1.59 -8.17
C GLY A 71 8.48 -1.72 -6.65
N GLN A 72 8.78 -0.68 -5.88
CA GLN A 72 8.54 -0.66 -4.43
C GLN A 72 7.06 -0.49 -4.08
N LEU A 73 6.30 0.28 -4.87
CA LEU A 73 4.84 0.35 -4.75
C LEU A 73 4.18 -1.01 -5.03
N MET A 74 4.67 -1.77 -6.00
CA MET A 74 4.21 -3.14 -6.26
C MET A 74 4.50 -4.08 -5.07
N LYS A 75 5.65 -3.93 -4.41
CA LYS A 75 5.95 -4.67 -3.17
C LYS A 75 4.98 -4.30 -2.05
N LEU A 76 4.70 -3.01 -1.85
CA LEU A 76 3.71 -2.56 -0.87
C LEU A 76 2.32 -3.16 -1.15
N ASN A 77 1.89 -3.14 -2.41
CA ASN A 77 0.63 -3.74 -2.85
C ASN A 77 0.56 -5.23 -2.54
N ALA A 78 1.64 -5.97 -2.80
CA ALA A 78 1.72 -7.39 -2.48
C ALA A 78 1.69 -7.65 -0.97
N ILE A 79 2.36 -6.81 -0.17
CA ILE A 79 2.32 -6.88 1.29
C ILE A 79 0.88 -6.68 1.79
N LEU A 80 0.16 -5.66 1.29
CA LEU A 80 -1.23 -5.38 1.67
C LEU A 80 -2.15 -6.56 1.35
N LEU A 81 -2.09 -7.10 0.14
CA LEU A 81 -2.90 -8.24 -0.27
C LEU A 81 -2.52 -9.51 0.51
N GLY A 82 -1.22 -9.79 0.67
CA GLY A 82 -0.72 -10.95 1.43
C GLY A 82 -1.17 -10.93 2.88
N LEU A 83 -1.07 -9.78 3.55
CA LEU A 83 -1.55 -9.60 4.93
C LEU A 83 -3.06 -9.78 5.05
N ALA A 84 -3.84 -9.40 4.04
CA ALA A 84 -5.29 -9.65 4.02
C ALA A 84 -5.61 -11.15 3.88
N LEU A 85 -4.90 -11.84 2.98
CA LEU A 85 -5.04 -13.29 2.79
C LEU A 85 -4.67 -14.07 4.06
N GLU A 86 -3.60 -13.70 4.76
CA GLU A 86 -3.16 -14.34 6.01
C GLU A 86 -4.24 -14.26 7.09
N ARG A 87 -5.01 -13.17 7.12
CA ARG A 87 -6.11 -12.96 8.07
C ARG A 87 -7.36 -13.77 7.75
N LEU A 88 -7.51 -14.26 6.52
CA LEU A 88 -8.59 -15.17 6.11
C LEU A 88 -8.30 -16.64 6.43
N SER A 89 -7.07 -16.97 6.82
CA SER A 89 -6.64 -18.32 7.18
C SER A 89 -6.35 -18.47 8.69
N PRO A 90 -7.25 -18.08 9.62
CA PRO A 90 -6.96 -18.12 11.06
C PRO A 90 -6.92 -19.54 11.68
N GLY A 91 -6.77 -20.63 10.90
CA GLY A 91 -7.26 -21.95 11.30
C GLY A 91 -6.54 -23.22 10.82
N VAL A 92 -5.22 -23.24 10.65
CA VAL A 92 -4.47 -24.53 10.71
C VAL A 92 -3.73 -24.58 12.05
N ARG A 93 -4.48 -24.86 13.12
CA ARG A 93 -4.00 -24.92 14.51
C ARG A 93 -3.15 -26.17 14.84
N GLU A 94 -2.69 -26.91 13.83
CA GLU A 94 -1.93 -28.16 14.03
C GLU A 94 -0.52 -28.14 13.41
N ARG A 95 -0.09 -27.03 12.78
CA ARG A 95 1.32 -26.86 12.39
C ARG A 95 2.01 -25.87 13.34
N PRO A 96 3.25 -26.15 13.79
CA PRO A 96 3.96 -25.28 14.70
C PRO A 96 4.15 -23.89 14.09
N ALA A 97 3.40 -22.91 14.61
CA ALA A 97 3.58 -21.45 14.67
C ALA A 97 4.25 -20.65 13.52
N THR A 98 4.51 -21.21 12.34
CA THR A 98 4.83 -20.43 11.15
C THR A 98 3.52 -20.08 10.46
N ARG A 99 2.99 -18.87 10.71
CA ARG A 99 1.96 -18.30 9.82
C ARG A 99 2.49 -18.41 8.40
N THR A 100 1.78 -19.11 7.52
CA THR A 100 2.12 -19.15 6.10
C THR A 100 2.18 -17.71 5.59
N ARG A 101 3.37 -17.25 5.19
CA ARG A 101 3.55 -15.94 4.58
C ARG A 101 2.92 -15.96 3.20
N LEU A 102 1.87 -15.17 2.99
CA LEU A 102 1.14 -15.14 1.71
C LEU A 102 1.51 -13.94 0.83
N VAL A 103 2.55 -13.19 1.20
CA VAL A 103 3.07 -12.08 0.38
C VAL A 103 3.59 -12.60 -0.97
N ARG A 104 4.29 -13.74 -1.03
CA ARG A 104 4.75 -14.33 -2.31
C ARG A 104 3.59 -14.78 -3.20
N VAL A 105 2.53 -15.32 -2.59
CA VAL A 105 1.29 -15.65 -3.30
C VAL A 105 0.67 -14.38 -3.88
N ALA A 106 0.59 -13.31 -3.09
CA ALA A 106 0.07 -12.02 -3.52
C ALA A 106 0.92 -11.38 -4.63
N GLU A 107 2.24 -11.43 -4.55
CA GLU A 107 3.15 -11.01 -5.63
C GLU A 107 2.82 -11.75 -6.92
N SER A 108 2.75 -13.09 -6.88
CA SER A 108 2.45 -13.92 -8.05
C SER A 108 1.09 -13.57 -8.67
N ALA A 109 0.07 -13.38 -7.83
CA ALA A 109 -1.27 -13.01 -8.29
C ALA A 109 -1.28 -11.61 -8.92
N LEU A 110 -0.63 -10.62 -8.28
CA LEU A 110 -0.54 -9.27 -8.83
C LEU A 110 0.25 -9.25 -10.14
N THR A 111 1.33 -10.02 -10.26
CA THR A 111 2.06 -10.18 -11.53
C THR A 111 1.15 -10.72 -12.63
N ALA A 112 0.38 -11.78 -12.35
CA ALA A 112 -0.55 -12.34 -13.33
C ALA A 112 -1.65 -11.34 -13.73
N LEU A 113 -2.19 -10.59 -12.76
CA LEU A 113 -3.26 -9.60 -13.00
C LEU A 113 -2.78 -8.37 -13.77
N HIS A 114 -1.58 -7.84 -13.48
CA HIS A 114 -0.99 -6.75 -14.25
C HIS A 114 -0.62 -7.22 -15.67
N GLY A 115 -0.07 -8.43 -15.80
CA GLY A 115 0.23 -9.02 -17.11
C GLY A 115 -1.04 -9.24 -17.95
N ALA A 116 -2.12 -9.72 -17.34
CA ALA A 116 -3.41 -9.85 -18.00
C ALA A 116 -3.98 -8.51 -18.46
N ARG A 117 -3.83 -7.43 -17.66
CA ARG A 117 -4.25 -6.09 -18.06
C ARG A 117 -3.46 -5.57 -19.26
N GLN A 118 -2.13 -5.65 -19.19
CA GLN A 118 -1.27 -5.24 -20.30
C GLN A 118 -1.55 -6.02 -21.60
N LEU A 119 -1.79 -7.33 -21.49
CA LEU A 119 -2.14 -8.17 -22.65
C LEU A 119 -3.53 -7.89 -23.19
N ALA A 120 -4.51 -7.56 -22.34
CA ALA A 120 -5.84 -7.17 -22.79
C ALA A 120 -5.80 -5.86 -23.60
N ASP A 121 -4.95 -4.92 -23.20
CA ASP A 121 -4.74 -3.65 -23.90
C ASP A 121 -3.97 -3.83 -25.22
N ALA A 122 -2.88 -4.62 -25.20
CA ALA A 122 -2.04 -4.85 -26.38
C ALA A 122 -2.64 -5.84 -27.40
N ALA A 123 -3.47 -6.78 -26.95
CA ALA A 123 -4.08 -7.83 -27.77
C ALA A 123 -5.55 -8.09 -27.36
N PRO A 124 -6.48 -7.20 -27.75
CA PRO A 124 -7.90 -7.37 -27.45
C PRO A 124 -8.44 -8.74 -27.89
N GLY A 125 -9.15 -9.43 -26.99
CA GLY A 125 -9.71 -10.77 -27.22
C GLY A 125 -8.76 -11.94 -26.93
N PHE A 126 -7.48 -11.68 -26.63
CA PHE A 126 -6.54 -12.73 -26.21
C PHE A 126 -6.79 -13.20 -24.76
N VAL A 127 -7.07 -12.25 -23.87
CA VAL A 127 -7.27 -12.52 -22.44
C VAL A 127 -8.71 -12.93 -22.20
N GLU A 128 -8.90 -14.14 -21.66
CA GLU A 128 -10.19 -14.63 -21.20
C GLU A 128 -10.30 -14.39 -19.67
N PRO A 129 -11.18 -13.46 -19.21
CA PRO A 129 -11.21 -13.04 -17.81
C PRO A 129 -11.47 -14.17 -16.81
N PHE A 130 -12.36 -15.12 -17.12
CA PHE A 130 -12.70 -16.20 -16.20
C PHE A 130 -11.53 -17.16 -15.97
N THR A 131 -10.67 -17.33 -16.97
CA THR A 131 -9.43 -18.13 -16.92
C THR A 131 -8.41 -17.45 -16.02
N VAL A 132 -8.23 -16.13 -16.12
CA VAL A 132 -7.36 -15.36 -15.22
C VAL A 132 -7.87 -15.44 -13.78
N ILE A 133 -9.18 -15.32 -13.57
CA ILE A 133 -9.80 -15.45 -12.24
C ILE A 133 -9.55 -16.86 -11.66
N ALA A 134 -9.79 -17.91 -12.45
CA ALA A 134 -9.58 -19.28 -12.03
C ALA A 134 -8.09 -19.56 -11.72
N ALA A 135 -7.17 -19.02 -12.52
CA ALA A 135 -5.73 -19.10 -12.25
C ALA A 135 -5.37 -18.43 -10.93
N CYS A 136 -5.86 -17.21 -10.69
CA CYS A 136 -5.65 -16.50 -9.43
C CYS A 136 -6.22 -17.27 -8.24
N GLU A 137 -7.39 -17.90 -8.38
CA GLU A 137 -7.97 -18.75 -7.35
C GLU A 137 -7.00 -19.88 -6.96
N ARG A 138 -6.36 -20.53 -7.94
CA ARG A 138 -5.41 -21.63 -7.71
C ARG A 138 -4.10 -21.17 -7.08
N LEU A 139 -3.67 -19.94 -7.33
CA LEU A 139 -2.46 -19.39 -6.69
C LEU A 139 -2.59 -19.33 -5.17
N ALA A 140 -3.81 -19.19 -4.62
CA ALA A 140 -4.03 -19.18 -3.17
C ALA A 140 -3.65 -20.51 -2.48
N ASP A 141 -3.59 -21.61 -3.23
CA ASP A 141 -3.21 -22.94 -2.71
C ASP A 141 -1.73 -23.25 -2.96
N LEU A 142 -0.99 -22.36 -3.64
CA LEU A 142 0.41 -22.60 -3.96
C LEU A 142 1.27 -22.51 -2.70
N ASP A 143 2.01 -23.59 -2.41
CA ASP A 143 3.04 -23.60 -1.37
C ASP A 143 4.33 -22.97 -1.92
N VAL A 144 4.29 -21.64 -2.10
CA VAL A 144 5.49 -20.85 -2.35
C VAL A 144 6.18 -20.64 -1.01
N ASP A 145 7.45 -21.05 -0.95
CA ASP A 145 8.25 -21.07 0.27
C ASP A 145 8.08 -19.77 1.08
N GLY A 146 7.38 -19.90 2.20
CA GLY A 146 6.89 -18.79 3.02
C GLY A 146 7.88 -18.34 4.09
N HIS A 147 9.11 -18.85 4.05
CA HIS A 147 10.12 -18.51 5.03
C HIS A 147 10.46 -17.01 4.96
N TRP A 148 10.40 -16.34 6.12
CA TRP A 148 10.78 -14.94 6.28
C TRP A 148 11.98 -14.85 7.21
N ASP A 149 13.17 -14.87 6.61
CA ASP A 149 14.44 -14.60 7.28
C ASP A 149 15.33 -13.75 6.35
N PRO A 150 15.01 -12.45 6.18
CA PRO A 150 15.86 -11.59 5.37
C PRO A 150 17.28 -11.53 5.95
N PRO A 151 18.33 -11.75 5.14
CA PRO A 151 19.70 -11.99 5.62
C PRO A 151 20.33 -10.78 6.30
N HIS A 152 19.77 -9.58 6.12
CA HIS A 152 20.26 -8.37 6.78
C HIS A 152 19.72 -8.20 8.21
N LEU A 153 18.59 -8.82 8.58
CA LEU A 153 17.96 -8.61 9.89
C LEU A 153 18.88 -8.94 11.08
N PRO A 154 19.68 -10.03 11.05
CA PRO A 154 20.62 -10.32 12.15
C PRO A 154 21.70 -9.26 12.37
N TYR A 155 21.93 -8.37 11.39
CA TYR A 155 22.97 -7.33 11.43
C TYR A 155 22.40 -5.92 11.59
N VAL A 156 21.10 -5.80 11.80
CA VAL A 156 20.43 -4.51 12.00
C VAL A 156 20.86 -3.91 13.34
N PRO A 157 21.35 -2.65 13.38
CA PRO A 157 21.64 -1.97 14.63
C PRO A 157 20.39 -1.86 15.52
N PRO A 158 20.52 -2.04 16.84
CA PRO A 158 19.38 -1.87 17.75
C PRO A 158 18.87 -0.43 17.73
N ALA A 159 17.57 -0.26 17.96
CA ALA A 159 16.97 1.06 18.09
C ALA A 159 17.55 1.80 19.29
N ARG A 160 17.80 3.11 19.12
CA ARG A 160 18.26 3.99 20.18
C ARG A 160 17.12 4.27 21.16
N PRO A 161 17.33 4.05 22.48
CA PRO A 161 16.36 4.45 23.50
C PRO A 161 16.18 5.97 23.51
N VAL A 162 14.94 6.42 23.60
CA VAL A 162 14.59 7.83 23.82
C VAL A 162 13.36 7.93 24.73
N ASP A 163 13.07 9.14 25.21
CA ASP A 163 11.88 9.41 25.99
C ASP A 163 11.33 10.80 25.60
N GLU A 164 10.58 10.83 24.51
CA GLU A 164 10.07 12.06 23.92
C GLU A 164 8.53 12.00 23.83
N ALA A 165 7.86 13.11 24.11
CA ALA A 165 6.40 13.16 23.92
C ALA A 165 6.06 12.98 22.43
N TRP A 166 5.15 12.06 22.12
CA TRP A 166 4.58 11.97 20.79
C TRP A 166 3.51 13.06 20.64
N SER A 167 3.59 13.84 19.58
CA SER A 167 2.58 14.86 19.26
C SER A 167 2.12 14.65 17.83
N ALA A 168 0.93 14.08 17.68
CA ALA A 168 0.36 13.86 16.36
C ALA A 168 0.04 15.21 15.67
N PRO A 169 0.23 15.34 14.35
CA PRO A 169 0.00 16.61 13.64
C PRO A 169 -1.41 17.19 13.79
N GLU A 170 -2.44 16.37 13.95
CA GLU A 170 -3.83 16.84 14.18
C GLU A 170 -3.97 17.62 15.50
N GLU A 171 -3.34 17.12 16.57
CA GLU A 171 -3.30 17.80 17.87
C GLU A 171 -2.46 19.08 17.80
N THR A 172 -1.39 19.08 16.98
CA THR A 172 -0.54 20.28 16.82
C THR A 172 -1.17 21.35 15.92
N ALA A 173 -1.94 20.97 14.90
CA ALA A 173 -2.69 21.91 14.07
C ALA A 173 -3.86 22.55 14.83
N ALA A 174 -4.56 21.76 15.66
CA ALA A 174 -5.60 22.25 16.57
C ALA A 174 -5.02 23.18 17.66
N ALA A 175 -3.88 22.84 18.25
CA ALA A 175 -3.24 23.66 19.29
C ALA A 175 -2.61 24.97 18.76
N ARG A 176 -2.18 25.03 17.50
CA ARG A 176 -1.56 26.23 16.90
C ARG A 176 -2.56 27.22 16.30
N GLY A 177 -3.87 27.00 16.43
CA GLY A 177 -4.88 27.93 15.90
C GLY A 177 -4.81 28.09 14.39
N ALA A 178 -4.49 27.00 13.66
CA ALA A 178 -4.44 27.03 12.22
C ALA A 178 -5.83 27.39 11.64
N GLY A 179 -5.85 28.29 10.64
CA GLY A 179 -7.07 28.82 10.04
C GLY A 179 -7.96 27.74 9.39
N PRO A 180 -9.21 28.09 9.04
CA PRO A 180 -10.20 27.13 8.55
C PRO A 180 -9.77 26.32 7.31
N GLU A 181 -8.84 26.82 6.48
CA GLU A 181 -8.27 26.08 5.33
C GLU A 181 -7.37 24.89 5.74
N ALA A 182 -6.60 25.01 6.83
CA ALA A 182 -5.75 23.92 7.33
C ALA A 182 -6.60 22.82 8.01
N LEU A 183 -7.74 23.19 8.60
CA LEU A 183 -8.75 22.24 9.08
C LEU A 183 -9.53 21.58 7.93
N ALA A 184 -9.72 22.30 6.81
CA ALA A 184 -10.45 21.80 5.64
C ALA A 184 -9.67 20.76 4.81
N ALA A 185 -8.35 20.69 4.96
CA ALA A 185 -7.52 19.69 4.25
C ALA A 185 -7.80 18.24 4.68
N GLY A 186 -8.54 18.02 5.76
CA GLY A 186 -8.76 16.71 6.35
C GLY A 186 -7.44 16.20 6.97
N GLY A 187 -7.52 15.66 8.18
CA GLY A 187 -6.34 15.04 8.80
C GLY A 187 -5.78 13.88 7.97
N PRO A 188 -4.61 13.33 8.33
CA PRO A 188 -4.02 12.23 7.57
C PRO A 188 -4.98 11.04 7.46
N VAL A 189 -5.12 10.50 6.24
CA VAL A 189 -6.06 9.40 5.94
C VAL A 189 -5.31 8.08 5.85
N ASP A 190 -5.83 7.04 6.51
CA ASP A 190 -5.43 5.66 6.27
C ASP A 190 -6.01 5.19 4.94
N VAL A 191 -5.14 5.11 3.94
CA VAL A 191 -5.49 4.76 2.56
C VAL A 191 -6.18 3.40 2.48
N VAL A 192 -5.75 2.43 3.30
CA VAL A 192 -6.27 1.06 3.28
C VAL A 192 -7.75 1.05 3.67
N ARG A 193 -8.10 1.82 4.70
CA ARG A 193 -9.46 1.87 5.25
C ARG A 193 -10.34 2.98 4.67
N ASP A 194 -9.73 3.98 4.04
CA ASP A 194 -10.38 5.22 3.65
C ASP A 194 -11.06 5.92 4.85
N ALA A 195 -10.29 6.04 5.94
CA ALA A 195 -10.74 6.62 7.20
C ALA A 195 -9.60 7.43 7.84
N PRO A 196 -9.90 8.35 8.79
CA PRO A 196 -8.86 9.06 9.53
C PRO A 196 -7.83 8.11 10.13
N ALA A 197 -6.54 8.42 9.94
CA ALA A 197 -5.45 7.64 10.49
C ALA A 197 -5.41 7.75 12.02
N ARG A 198 -4.94 6.70 12.69
CA ARG A 198 -4.92 6.66 14.16
C ARG A 198 -3.49 6.70 14.65
N PHE A 199 -3.17 7.74 15.41
CA PHE A 199 -1.82 7.98 15.93
C PHE A 199 -1.72 7.94 17.47
N ALA A 200 -2.85 7.75 18.16
CA ALA A 200 -2.90 7.66 19.62
C ALA A 200 -2.62 6.24 20.16
N ASP A 201 -2.74 5.22 19.32
CA ASP A 201 -2.54 3.83 19.72
C ASP A 201 -1.04 3.49 19.78
N ASP A 202 -0.67 2.63 20.73
CA ASP A 202 0.67 2.04 20.80
C ASP A 202 1.04 1.29 19.52
N GLY A 203 2.29 1.48 19.08
CA GLY A 203 2.63 1.03 17.75
C GLY A 203 4.04 1.33 17.28
N VAL A 204 4.24 1.11 15.99
CA VAL A 204 5.42 1.48 15.23
C VAL A 204 4.96 2.45 14.16
N LEU A 205 5.59 3.62 14.10
CA LEU A 205 5.42 4.56 13.02
C LEU A 205 6.69 4.54 12.17
N ALA A 206 6.56 4.05 10.94
CA ALA A 206 7.64 3.92 9.98
C ALA A 206 7.53 5.04 8.93
N VAL A 207 8.54 5.89 8.84
CA VAL A 207 8.68 6.92 7.82
C VAL A 207 9.52 6.35 6.69
N LEU A 208 8.89 6.09 5.54
CA LEU A 208 9.50 5.38 4.43
C LEU A 208 9.46 6.21 3.16
N GLY A 209 10.63 6.40 2.57
CA GLY A 209 10.78 6.89 1.21
C GLY A 209 10.24 5.88 0.20
N VAL A 210 9.83 6.35 -0.98
CA VAL A 210 9.26 5.49 -2.03
C VAL A 210 10.19 4.38 -2.52
N HIS A 211 11.50 4.49 -2.32
CA HIS A 211 12.46 3.43 -2.67
C HIS A 211 12.64 2.36 -1.58
N ARG A 212 11.96 2.48 -0.43
CA ARG A 212 12.13 1.63 0.77
C ARG A 212 10.84 0.97 1.26
N LEU A 213 9.78 0.96 0.47
CA LEU A 213 8.46 0.48 0.89
C LEU A 213 8.41 -1.02 1.22
N GLU A 214 9.38 -1.82 0.77
CA GLU A 214 9.51 -3.22 1.21
C GLU A 214 9.76 -3.37 2.71
N ALA A 215 10.34 -2.36 3.37
CA ALA A 215 10.60 -2.36 4.81
C ALA A 215 9.31 -2.39 5.66
N VAL A 216 8.15 -2.15 5.04
CA VAL A 216 6.83 -2.34 5.67
C VAL A 216 6.66 -3.77 6.19
N GLU A 217 7.11 -4.79 5.44
CA GLU A 217 6.99 -6.16 5.91
C GLU A 217 7.87 -6.39 7.15
N GLU A 218 9.06 -5.78 7.21
CA GLU A 218 9.92 -5.85 8.41
C GLU A 218 9.20 -5.31 9.65
N ALA A 219 8.56 -4.15 9.55
CA ALA A 219 7.79 -3.57 10.65
C ALA A 219 6.63 -4.48 11.08
N VAL A 220 5.82 -4.98 10.12
CA VAL A 220 4.64 -5.80 10.44
C VAL A 220 5.00 -7.16 11.04
N ARG A 221 6.08 -7.77 10.58
CA ARG A 221 6.53 -9.09 11.07
C ARG A 221 7.19 -8.99 12.45
N ALA A 222 7.89 -7.89 12.73
CA ALA A 222 8.57 -7.66 14.00
C ALA A 222 7.68 -7.03 15.07
N ALA A 223 6.56 -6.38 14.69
CA ALA A 223 5.70 -5.66 15.61
C ALA A 223 5.13 -6.58 16.71
N PRO A 224 5.08 -6.11 17.98
CA PRO A 224 4.48 -6.86 19.06
C PRO A 224 3.02 -7.22 18.77
N PRO A 225 2.50 -8.34 19.29
CA PRO A 225 1.09 -8.70 19.13
C PRO A 225 0.18 -7.55 19.60
N GLY A 226 -0.72 -7.11 18.71
CA GLY A 226 -1.65 -6.03 19.00
C GLY A 226 -1.12 -4.62 18.72
N ALA A 227 0.20 -4.43 18.58
CA ALA A 227 0.76 -3.16 18.17
C ALA A 227 0.27 -2.75 16.78
N ARG A 228 -0.07 -1.48 16.63
CA ARG A 228 -0.41 -0.89 15.35
C ARG A 228 0.86 -0.58 14.56
N VAL A 229 0.85 -0.84 13.25
CA VAL A 229 1.93 -0.39 12.36
C VAL A 229 1.35 0.65 11.43
N THR A 230 1.95 1.83 11.43
CA THR A 230 1.58 2.95 10.57
C THR A 230 2.76 3.29 9.70
N VAL A 231 2.56 3.23 8.38
CA VAL A 231 3.57 3.61 7.39
C VAL A 231 3.22 4.99 6.87
N VAL A 232 4.16 5.90 7.04
CA VAL A 232 4.14 7.25 6.51
C VAL A 232 5.02 7.27 5.27
N LEU A 233 4.40 7.29 4.10
CA LEU A 233 5.08 7.35 2.82
C LEU A 233 5.48 8.80 2.54
N VAL A 234 6.78 9.00 2.36
CA VAL A 234 7.41 10.30 2.07
C VAL A 234 8.19 10.22 0.76
N SER A 235 8.56 11.37 0.23
CA SER A 235 9.40 11.46 -0.97
C SER A 235 10.21 12.75 -0.97
N GLY A 236 11.38 12.72 -1.60
CA GLY A 236 12.13 13.94 -1.92
C GLY A 236 11.51 14.74 -3.06
N HIS A 237 10.59 14.14 -3.83
CA HIS A 237 9.86 14.74 -4.95
C HIS A 237 8.35 14.48 -4.78
N PRO A 238 7.72 15.07 -3.75
CA PRO A 238 6.35 14.71 -3.38
C PRO A 238 5.33 14.97 -4.49
N ASP A 239 5.53 16.00 -5.31
CA ASP A 239 4.64 16.35 -6.42
C ASP A 239 4.66 15.30 -7.56
N GLU A 240 5.70 14.48 -7.63
CA GLU A 240 5.84 13.41 -8.63
C GLU A 240 5.41 12.06 -8.03
N PHE A 241 6.01 11.68 -6.90
CA PHE A 241 5.86 10.32 -6.39
C PHE A 241 4.64 10.11 -5.49
N ILE A 242 4.07 11.15 -4.85
CA ILE A 242 2.84 10.97 -4.06
C ILE A 242 1.63 10.70 -4.98
N PRO A 243 1.42 11.43 -6.10
CA PRO A 243 0.38 11.08 -7.07
C PRO A 243 0.56 9.67 -7.64
N LEU A 244 1.79 9.27 -7.98
CA LEU A 244 2.08 7.91 -8.44
C LEU A 244 1.71 6.87 -7.38
N ALA A 245 2.09 7.10 -6.13
CA ALA A 245 1.78 6.19 -5.03
C ALA A 245 0.27 6.09 -4.76
N ARG A 246 -0.46 7.21 -4.89
CA ARG A 246 -1.93 7.22 -4.79
C ARG A 246 -2.56 6.37 -5.87
N LEU A 247 -2.15 6.56 -7.12
CA LEU A 247 -2.65 5.81 -8.27
C LEU A 247 -2.38 4.30 -8.10
N ALA A 248 -1.13 3.92 -7.86
CA ALA A 248 -0.71 2.52 -7.77
C ALA A 248 -1.36 1.75 -6.62
N VAL A 249 -1.58 2.40 -5.47
CA VAL A 249 -2.15 1.75 -4.28
C VAL A 249 -3.69 1.73 -4.34
N ALA A 250 -4.32 2.74 -4.94
CA ALA A 250 -5.78 2.86 -5.00
C ALA A 250 -6.44 1.65 -5.70
N ASP A 251 -5.84 1.13 -6.76
CA ASP A 251 -6.38 -0.02 -7.50
C ASP A 251 -6.49 -1.26 -6.60
N VAL A 252 -5.39 -1.62 -5.94
CA VAL A 252 -5.31 -2.78 -5.05
C VAL A 252 -6.20 -2.60 -3.82
N VAL A 253 -6.15 -1.44 -3.18
CA VAL A 253 -6.96 -1.18 -2.00
C VAL A 253 -8.46 -1.18 -2.34
N GLY A 254 -8.86 -0.61 -3.48
CA GLY A 254 -10.24 -0.65 -3.95
C GLY A 254 -10.74 -2.08 -4.18
N CYS A 255 -9.93 -2.93 -4.81
CA CYS A 255 -10.25 -4.36 -4.98
C CYS A 255 -10.27 -5.12 -3.65
N LEU A 256 -9.37 -4.78 -2.73
CA LEU A 256 -9.31 -5.38 -1.39
C LEU A 256 -10.60 -5.07 -0.63
N ARG A 257 -11.03 -3.80 -0.59
CA ARG A 257 -12.24 -3.39 0.12
C ARG A 257 -13.52 -4.02 -0.43
N SER A 258 -13.61 -4.23 -1.74
CA SER A 258 -14.78 -4.86 -2.36
C SER A 258 -14.80 -6.40 -2.23
N SER A 259 -13.63 -7.02 -2.01
CA SER A 259 -13.48 -8.48 -2.11
C SER A 259 -13.25 -9.17 -0.76
N PHE A 260 -12.79 -8.44 0.24
CA PHE A 260 -12.45 -8.96 1.56
C PHE A 260 -13.38 -8.40 2.64
N PRO A 261 -13.87 -9.23 3.59
CA PRO A 261 -14.56 -8.73 4.77
C PRO A 261 -13.68 -7.76 5.56
N ALA A 262 -14.26 -6.68 6.10
CA ALA A 262 -13.51 -5.65 6.82
C ALA A 262 -12.65 -6.18 7.98
N ALA A 263 -13.10 -7.24 8.66
CA ALA A 263 -12.35 -7.90 9.73
C ALA A 263 -11.02 -8.54 9.26
N SER A 264 -10.92 -8.87 7.97
CA SER A 264 -9.73 -9.46 7.34
C SER A 264 -8.77 -8.44 6.74
N TRP A 265 -9.13 -7.16 6.69
CA TRP A 265 -8.22 -6.13 6.19
C TRP A 265 -6.93 -6.05 7.05
N PRO A 266 -5.76 -5.72 6.44
CA PRO A 266 -4.50 -5.62 7.17
C PRO A 266 -4.60 -4.63 8.32
N ARG A 267 -4.00 -4.93 9.48
CA ARG A 267 -3.90 -3.98 10.61
C ARG A 267 -2.95 -2.81 10.34
N LEU A 268 -2.13 -2.93 9.30
CA LEU A 268 -1.30 -1.88 8.75
C LEU A 268 -2.15 -0.66 8.34
N GLN A 269 -1.66 0.54 8.66
CA GLN A 269 -2.14 1.81 8.10
C GLN A 269 -1.11 2.36 7.13
N VAL A 270 -1.57 2.92 6.01
CA VAL A 270 -0.72 3.59 5.03
C VAL A 270 -1.19 5.03 4.90
N VAL A 271 -0.29 5.98 5.07
CA VAL A 271 -0.56 7.41 5.05
C VAL A 271 0.44 8.08 4.11
N TYR A 272 -0.02 8.98 3.25
CA TYR A 272 0.86 9.82 2.43
C TYR A 272 1.17 11.11 3.18
N ASP A 273 2.45 11.45 3.34
CA ASP A 273 2.87 12.70 3.96
C ASP A 273 3.61 13.59 2.95
N ALA A 274 2.82 14.23 2.08
CA ALA A 274 3.35 15.18 1.10
C ALA A 274 3.98 16.42 1.76
N SER A 275 3.52 16.78 2.96
CA SER A 275 3.98 17.97 3.70
C SER A 275 5.25 17.73 4.51
N GLY A 276 5.60 16.48 4.79
CA GLY A 276 6.64 16.12 5.75
C GLY A 276 6.26 16.36 7.23
N ALA A 277 5.01 16.71 7.54
CA ALA A 277 4.58 17.04 8.90
C ALA A 277 4.59 15.82 9.84
N LEU A 278 4.19 14.64 9.35
CA LEU A 278 4.27 13.40 10.11
C LEU A 278 5.72 12.94 10.27
N ALA A 279 6.52 13.07 9.22
CA ALA A 279 7.96 12.79 9.29
C ALA A 279 8.65 13.69 10.33
N ALA A 280 8.38 15.00 10.31
CA ALA A 280 8.92 15.95 11.28
C ALA A 280 8.47 15.66 12.71
N ALA A 281 7.19 15.33 12.93
CA ALA A 281 6.67 14.91 14.24
C ALA A 281 7.37 13.63 14.74
N ALA A 282 7.70 12.72 13.81
CA ALA A 282 8.49 11.54 14.07
C ALA A 282 10.00 11.84 14.17
N GLY A 283 10.44 13.09 14.27
CA GLY A 283 11.85 13.49 14.42
C GLY A 283 12.71 13.28 13.18
N VAL A 284 12.11 13.21 11.99
CA VAL A 284 12.81 13.07 10.70
C VAL A 284 12.68 14.42 9.95
N PRO A 285 13.62 15.36 10.14
CA PRO A 285 13.49 16.72 9.61
C PRO A 285 13.75 16.83 8.11
N SER A 286 14.40 15.82 7.51
CA SER A 286 14.67 15.76 6.08
C SER A 286 14.36 14.38 5.54
N VAL A 287 13.55 14.33 4.49
CA VAL A 287 13.14 13.09 3.84
C VAL A 287 13.74 13.01 2.44
N SER A 288 13.91 11.78 1.96
CA SER A 288 14.36 11.45 0.62
C SER A 288 13.63 10.19 0.16
N ASP A 289 13.76 9.84 -1.12
CA ASP A 289 13.16 8.62 -1.64
C ASP A 289 13.81 7.36 -1.03
N GLY A 290 15.02 7.48 -0.47
CA GLY A 290 15.72 6.42 0.25
C GLY A 290 15.51 6.40 1.77
N THR A 291 14.65 7.27 2.31
CA THR A 291 14.43 7.36 3.76
C THR A 291 13.90 6.03 4.31
N GLU A 292 14.50 5.56 5.39
CA GLU A 292 13.98 4.49 6.21
C GLU A 292 14.25 4.87 7.67
N SER A 293 13.20 5.29 8.36
CA SER A 293 13.27 5.65 9.77
C SER A 293 12.02 5.12 10.46
N ALA A 294 12.14 4.74 11.72
CA ALA A 294 11.00 4.24 12.47
C ALA A 294 11.11 4.59 13.95
N VAL A 295 9.94 4.81 14.55
CA VAL A 295 9.81 5.10 15.96
C VAL A 295 8.85 4.13 16.63
N ARG A 296 9.17 3.73 17.86
CA ARG A 296 8.29 2.96 18.73
C ARG A 296 7.51 3.93 19.62
N ILE A 297 6.18 3.87 19.55
CA ILE A 297 5.28 4.69 20.35
C ILE A 297 4.61 3.81 21.40
N VAL A 298 4.69 4.22 22.67
CA VAL A 298 4.05 3.58 23.81
C VAL A 298 3.52 4.66 24.75
N ASP A 299 2.26 4.56 25.16
CA ASP A 299 1.58 5.48 26.07
C ASP A 299 1.75 6.96 25.68
N GLY A 300 1.64 7.24 24.37
CA GLY A 300 1.79 8.60 23.84
C GLY A 300 3.23 9.14 23.87
N ARG A 301 4.23 8.27 23.97
CA ARG A 301 5.65 8.65 23.99
C ARG A 301 6.45 7.86 22.96
N ILE A 302 7.42 8.50 22.33
CA ILE A 302 8.44 7.81 21.53
C ILE A 302 9.46 7.25 22.51
N VAL A 303 9.56 5.92 22.55
CA VAL A 303 10.45 5.18 23.47
C VAL A 303 11.71 4.64 22.77
N ALA A 304 11.66 4.51 21.45
CA ALA A 304 12.80 4.07 20.65
C ALA A 304 12.77 4.66 19.25
N ARG A 305 13.96 4.90 18.68
CA ARG A 305 14.15 5.42 17.33
C ARG A 305 15.20 4.61 16.59
N ALA A 306 14.99 4.36 15.31
CA ALA A 306 15.97 3.75 14.44
C ALA A 306 15.97 4.43 13.07
N ASP A 307 17.12 4.48 12.43
CA ASP A 307 17.33 5.11 11.14
C ASP A 307 18.19 4.21 10.25
N GLY A 308 17.97 4.30 8.94
CA GLY A 308 18.65 3.50 7.93
C GLY A 308 18.02 2.13 7.70
N ARG A 309 18.73 1.29 6.96
CA ARG A 309 18.25 -0.05 6.59
C ARG A 309 18.05 -0.92 7.83
N GLY A 310 16.85 -1.47 7.96
CA GLY A 310 16.42 -2.27 9.12
C GLY A 310 15.76 -1.46 10.22
N ALA A 311 15.59 -0.14 10.07
CA ALA A 311 15.01 0.70 11.11
C ALA A 311 13.61 0.23 11.54
N CYS A 312 12.80 -0.19 10.55
CA CYS A 312 11.47 -0.75 10.78
C CYS A 312 11.49 -1.97 11.71
N HIS A 313 12.42 -2.89 11.47
CA HIS A 313 12.63 -4.05 12.33
C HIS A 313 13.11 -3.64 13.74
N ALA A 314 14.14 -2.80 13.80
CA ALA A 314 14.76 -2.38 15.05
C ALA A 314 13.79 -1.66 16.00
N ALA A 315 13.00 -0.71 15.47
CA ALA A 315 12.00 -0.01 16.25
C ALA A 315 10.86 -0.94 16.70
N ALA A 316 10.48 -1.90 15.86
CA ALA A 316 9.43 -2.87 16.17
C ALA A 316 9.84 -3.88 17.25
N THR A 317 11.09 -4.31 17.28
CA THR A 317 11.62 -5.24 18.30
C THR A 317 12.12 -4.55 19.57
N ALA A 318 12.16 -3.21 19.60
CA ALA A 318 12.58 -2.45 20.77
C ALA A 318 11.71 -2.80 22.00
N ASN A 319 12.32 -3.49 22.97
CA ASN A 319 11.62 -3.98 24.15
C ASN A 319 11.67 -2.96 25.29
N LEU A 320 10.51 -2.62 25.86
CA LEU A 320 10.37 -1.68 26.98
C LEU A 320 11.24 -2.05 28.20
N ALA A 321 11.48 -3.34 28.44
CA ALA A 321 12.28 -3.81 29.57
C ALA A 321 13.79 -3.51 29.45
N HIS A 322 14.29 -3.18 28.25
CA HIS A 322 15.69 -2.79 28.03
C HIS A 322 15.88 -1.27 27.89
N LEU A 323 14.79 -0.49 28.01
CA LEU A 323 14.78 0.97 27.86
C LEU A 323 14.79 1.70 29.21
N THR A 324 15.00 0.99 30.33
CA THR A 324 15.22 1.63 31.63
C THR A 324 16.58 2.34 31.58
N PRO A 325 16.64 3.68 31.74
CA PRO A 325 17.93 4.35 31.86
C PRO A 325 18.63 3.84 33.11
N ALA A 326 19.94 3.58 33.01
CA ALA A 326 20.76 3.34 34.19
C ALA A 326 20.54 4.47 35.21
N PRO A 327 20.45 4.16 36.52
CA PRO A 327 20.30 5.19 37.54
C PRO A 327 21.46 6.19 37.42
N ARG A 328 21.10 7.48 37.44
CA ARG A 328 22.04 8.61 37.36
C ARG A 328 23.06 8.61 38.49
#